data_AF-A0A935QYF4-F1
#
_entry.id   AF-A0A935QYF4-F1
#
_cell.length_a   1.000
_cell.length_b   1.000
_cell.length_c   1.000
_cell.angle_alpha   90.00
_cell.angle_beta   90.00
_cell.angle_gamma   90.00
#
_symmetry.space_group_name_H-M   'P 1'
#
loop_
_entity.id
_entity.type
_entity.pdbx_description
1 polymer ?
#
loop_
_entity_poly.entity_id
_entity_poly.type
_entity_poly.pdbx_seq_one_letter_code
_entity_poly.pdbx_strand_id
1 'polypeptide(L)'
;MLLLACSGEPSEPVSPPKTGPEPISEAIVSASWPVKVAVPGALDTLLSNPGWQSYYERNYSGALTGFGASGPATARLHAEISAMYRQAALLQARSTIETYRPEQIREGDPAEVSYVLAVAWMVVNETEKAKELLGKSASSPSKALASADAAWAKRLAQPDARWWPISNDPAQFPLAEVTAGVMPGIANAPHYTVKERPLDGGSTPLDVGLSDATALLQAAMWHEAAASAALAGDVSVADALLGPWRLPGEPLNTVASGELKELPLEALFMSPWLTTADLQLVVGLNAGKPATEWLQQLSTTSAYAVVISRCVVEQKVDPNCLQDQAIALSQQVEAAMGKAFGSASADHRLFAQFVLAGTLRAGAEVAESFGDERGAAELRLIARDRSVDAAADPTFFISIAAWDAGQRNPVRAQELFHGYVDKLPGLQAARVSLDALNLRVSRDAGPAIPVH
;
A
#
# COMPACT_ATOMS: atom_id res chain seq x y z
N MET A 1 -1.62 48.49 62.82
CA MET A 1 -0.34 48.12 62.19
C MET A 1 -0.64 47.14 61.07
N LEU A 2 -0.46 47.58 59.83
CA LEU A 2 -0.47 46.69 58.65
C LEU A 2 0.73 45.74 58.71
N LEU A 3 0.55 44.52 58.24
CA LEU A 3 1.47 43.87 57.29
C LEU A 3 0.69 42.87 56.44
N LEU A 4 0.85 43.04 55.13
CA LEU A 4 0.26 42.28 54.04
C LEU A 4 0.86 40.87 53.93
N ALA A 5 0.06 39.92 53.43
CA ALA A 5 0.54 38.88 52.51
C ALA A 5 -0.60 38.45 51.58
N CYS A 6 -0.51 38.88 50.31
CA CYS A 6 -1.24 38.31 49.19
C CYS A 6 -0.48 37.08 48.67
N SER A 7 -1.19 36.00 48.36
CA SER A 7 -1.00 35.25 47.10
C SER A 7 -2.20 34.33 46.94
N GLY A 8 -3.09 34.70 46.02
CA GLY A 8 -4.07 33.78 45.47
C GLY A 8 -3.35 32.83 44.54
N GLU A 9 -3.56 31.53 44.74
CA GLU A 9 -3.31 30.54 43.70
C GLU A 9 -4.23 30.86 42.51
N PRO A 10 -3.71 30.93 41.28
CA PRO A 10 -4.58 30.91 40.12
C PRO A 10 -5.26 29.55 40.11
N SER A 11 -6.59 29.55 40.27
CA SER A 11 -7.39 28.37 39.99
C SER A 11 -7.07 27.94 38.56
N GLU A 12 -6.40 26.80 38.41
CA GLU A 12 -6.30 26.13 37.12
C GLU A 12 -7.73 26.06 36.54
N PRO A 13 -7.93 26.41 35.26
CA PRO A 13 -9.21 26.13 34.62
C PRO A 13 -9.42 24.62 34.71
N VAL A 14 -10.37 24.21 35.54
CA VAL A 14 -10.88 22.84 35.57
C VAL A 14 -11.32 22.55 34.14
N SER A 15 -10.48 21.81 33.42
CA SER A 15 -10.84 21.31 32.11
C SER A 15 -12.15 20.55 32.29
N PRO A 16 -13.21 20.85 31.51
CA PRO A 16 -14.42 20.05 31.57
C PRO A 16 -14.01 18.58 31.40
N PRO A 17 -14.68 17.64 32.09
CA PRO A 17 -14.37 16.23 31.93
C PRO A 17 -14.38 15.95 30.43
N LYS A 18 -13.31 15.33 29.91
CA LYS A 18 -13.25 14.89 28.51
C LYS A 18 -14.51 14.06 28.29
N THR A 19 -15.53 14.65 27.66
CA THR A 19 -16.69 13.90 27.22
C THR A 19 -16.13 12.84 26.31
N GLY A 20 -16.40 11.57 26.62
CA GLY A 20 -15.90 10.45 25.84
C GLY A 20 -16.25 10.62 24.36
N PRO A 21 -15.63 9.84 23.47
CA PRO A 21 -15.92 9.88 22.04
C PRO A 21 -17.42 9.87 21.79
N GLU A 22 -17.94 10.86 21.06
CA GLU A 22 -19.35 10.91 20.72
C GLU A 22 -19.68 9.70 19.81
N PRO A 23 -20.75 8.95 20.06
CA PRO A 23 -21.07 7.77 19.24
C PRO A 23 -21.37 8.15 17.78
N ILE A 24 -21.00 7.27 16.86
CA ILE A 24 -21.40 7.39 15.44
C ILE A 24 -22.86 6.97 15.29
N SER A 25 -23.57 7.49 14.28
CA SER A 25 -24.97 7.12 14.06
C SER A 25 -25.14 5.62 13.80
N GLU A 26 -26.22 5.03 14.32
CA GLU A 26 -26.53 3.60 14.15
C GLU A 26 -26.66 3.21 12.67
N ALA A 27 -27.15 4.12 11.82
CA ALA A 27 -27.29 3.91 10.38
C ALA A 27 -25.93 3.68 9.70
N ILE A 28 -24.92 4.50 10.00
CA ILE A 28 -23.56 4.35 9.44
C ILE A 28 -22.92 3.06 9.95
N VAL A 29 -22.99 2.80 11.27
CA VAL A 29 -22.38 1.60 11.87
C VAL A 29 -23.01 0.32 11.32
N SER A 30 -24.33 0.29 11.16
CA SER A 30 -25.05 -0.91 10.67
C SER A 30 -24.80 -1.19 9.18
N ALA A 31 -24.37 -0.20 8.41
CA ALA A 31 -24.01 -0.38 7.00
C ALA A 31 -22.66 -1.08 6.79
N SER A 32 -21.84 -1.18 7.84
CA SER A 32 -20.51 -1.77 7.78
C SER A 32 -20.53 -3.27 7.48
N TRP A 33 -19.54 -3.76 6.73
CA TRP A 33 -19.43 -5.19 6.45
C TRP A 33 -19.35 -6.07 7.71
N PRO A 34 -18.68 -5.68 8.83
CA PRO A 34 -18.65 -6.51 10.05
C PRO A 34 -20.05 -6.75 10.61
N VAL A 35 -20.91 -5.71 10.64
CA VAL A 35 -22.29 -5.84 11.12
C VAL A 35 -23.14 -6.66 10.13
N LYS A 36 -22.94 -6.46 8.83
CA LYS A 36 -23.64 -7.24 7.79
C LYS A 36 -23.32 -8.74 7.88
N VAL A 37 -22.06 -9.13 8.13
CA VAL A 37 -21.68 -10.55 8.26
C VAL A 37 -22.07 -11.17 9.60
N ALA A 38 -22.25 -10.37 10.65
CA ALA A 38 -22.72 -10.84 11.96
C ALA A 38 -24.21 -11.21 11.96
N VAL A 39 -24.98 -10.85 10.93
CA VAL A 39 -26.37 -11.30 10.78
C VAL A 39 -26.41 -12.84 10.70
N PRO A 40 -27.31 -13.53 11.42
CA PRO A 40 -27.36 -15.00 11.43
C PRO A 40 -27.39 -15.61 10.02
N GLY A 41 -26.46 -16.52 9.74
CA GLY A 41 -26.31 -17.22 8.45
C GLY A 41 -25.56 -16.45 7.35
N ALA A 42 -25.27 -15.16 7.52
CA ALA A 42 -24.55 -14.38 6.51
C ALA A 42 -23.08 -14.84 6.38
N LEU A 43 -22.39 -15.00 7.52
CA LEU A 43 -21.02 -15.52 7.54
C LEU A 43 -20.94 -16.95 6.99
N ASP A 44 -21.85 -17.85 7.37
CA ASP A 44 -21.89 -19.23 6.85
C ASP A 44 -22.10 -19.25 5.33
N THR A 45 -22.95 -18.36 4.81
CA THR A 45 -23.17 -18.23 3.37
C THR A 45 -21.90 -17.78 2.65
N LEU A 46 -21.17 -16.80 3.20
CA LEU A 46 -19.88 -16.38 2.65
C LEU A 46 -18.87 -17.52 2.68
N LEU A 47 -18.65 -18.14 3.84
CA LEU A 47 -17.64 -19.19 4.05
C LEU A 47 -17.99 -20.52 3.37
N SER A 48 -19.20 -20.67 2.81
CA SER A 48 -19.55 -21.81 1.96
C SER A 48 -18.71 -21.88 0.67
N ASN A 49 -18.14 -20.74 0.24
CA ASN A 49 -17.17 -20.71 -0.85
C ASN A 49 -15.76 -21.07 -0.33
N PRO A 50 -15.13 -22.15 -0.84
CA PRO A 50 -13.84 -22.64 -0.33
C PRO A 50 -12.67 -21.66 -0.55
N GLY A 51 -12.82 -20.66 -1.44
CA GLY A 51 -11.83 -19.63 -1.66
C GLY A 51 -11.55 -18.78 -0.41
N TRP A 52 -12.55 -18.57 0.46
CA TRP A 52 -12.37 -17.78 1.69
C TRP A 52 -11.47 -18.43 2.72
N GLN A 53 -11.54 -19.76 2.86
CA GLN A 53 -10.62 -20.48 3.74
C GLN A 53 -9.18 -20.32 3.27
N SER A 54 -8.93 -20.52 1.97
CA SER A 54 -7.60 -20.33 1.39
C SER A 54 -7.13 -18.88 1.51
N TYR A 55 -8.03 -17.91 1.38
CA TYR A 55 -7.74 -16.49 1.57
C TYR A 55 -7.28 -16.21 3.00
N TYR A 56 -8.01 -16.72 4.00
CA TYR A 56 -7.66 -16.59 5.42
C TYR A 56 -6.28 -17.20 5.74
N GLU A 57 -5.95 -18.34 5.13
CA GLU A 57 -4.64 -19.00 5.25
C GLU A 57 -3.51 -18.30 4.45
N ARG A 58 -3.83 -17.21 3.74
CA ARG A 58 -2.94 -16.48 2.82
C ARG A 58 -2.38 -17.36 1.69
N ASN A 59 -3.14 -18.36 1.27
CA ASN A 59 -2.90 -19.16 0.09
C ASN A 59 -3.64 -18.53 -1.11
N TYR A 60 -3.08 -17.47 -1.68
CA TYR A 60 -3.75 -16.70 -2.74
C TYR A 60 -4.00 -17.49 -4.02
N SER A 61 -3.11 -18.43 -4.37
CA SER A 61 -3.32 -19.32 -5.52
C SER A 61 -4.50 -20.27 -5.29
N GLY A 62 -4.58 -20.87 -4.09
CA GLY A 62 -5.72 -21.68 -3.68
C GLY A 62 -7.02 -20.87 -3.59
N ALA A 63 -6.95 -19.62 -3.12
CA ALA A 63 -8.10 -18.73 -3.01
C ALA A 63 -8.67 -18.34 -4.39
N LEU A 64 -7.81 -17.97 -5.35
CA LEU A 64 -8.22 -17.71 -6.73
C LEU A 64 -8.90 -18.94 -7.36
N THR A 65 -8.32 -20.12 -7.15
CA THR A 65 -8.88 -21.38 -7.64
C THR A 65 -10.25 -21.66 -6.99
N GLY A 66 -10.37 -21.43 -5.68
CA GLY A 66 -11.60 -21.68 -4.91
C GLY A 66 -12.73 -20.71 -5.25
N PHE A 67 -12.42 -19.43 -5.48
CA PHE A 67 -13.42 -18.45 -5.94
C PHE A 67 -13.86 -18.70 -7.39
N GLY A 68 -12.98 -19.23 -8.23
CA GLY A 68 -13.24 -19.50 -9.64
C GLY A 68 -13.02 -18.27 -10.53
N ALA A 69 -13.49 -18.35 -11.78
CA ALA A 69 -13.15 -17.37 -12.82
C ALA A 69 -13.99 -16.08 -12.82
N SER A 70 -15.03 -15.97 -11.99
CA SER A 70 -15.98 -14.86 -12.05
C SER A 70 -16.53 -14.47 -10.69
N GLY A 71 -16.94 -13.21 -10.59
CA GLY A 71 -17.65 -12.68 -9.44
C GLY A 71 -16.79 -11.74 -8.58
N PRO A 72 -17.41 -11.07 -7.59
CA PRO A 72 -16.76 -10.00 -6.85
C PRO A 72 -15.59 -10.46 -5.98
N ALA A 73 -15.64 -11.67 -5.40
CA ALA A 73 -14.53 -12.21 -4.61
C ALA A 73 -13.27 -12.44 -5.46
N THR A 74 -13.43 -13.04 -6.65
CA THR A 74 -12.33 -13.22 -7.62
C THR A 74 -11.77 -11.87 -8.06
N ALA A 75 -12.64 -10.92 -8.40
CA ALA A 75 -12.24 -9.59 -8.83
C ALA A 75 -11.44 -8.85 -7.74
N ARG A 76 -11.95 -8.89 -6.51
CA ARG A 76 -11.30 -8.32 -5.34
C ARG A 76 -9.92 -8.93 -5.10
N LEU A 77 -9.81 -10.26 -5.09
CA LEU A 77 -8.52 -10.91 -4.84
C LEU A 77 -7.49 -10.57 -5.94
N HIS A 78 -7.89 -10.54 -7.21
CA HIS A 78 -7.00 -10.04 -8.26
C HIS A 78 -6.60 -8.57 -8.05
N ALA A 79 -7.52 -7.70 -7.63
CA ALA A 79 -7.20 -6.31 -7.32
C ALA A 79 -6.21 -6.19 -6.13
N GLU A 80 -6.36 -6.99 -5.08
CA GLU A 80 -5.40 -7.02 -3.96
C GLU A 80 -4.02 -7.52 -4.38
N ILE A 81 -3.95 -8.58 -5.18
CA ILE A 81 -2.66 -9.07 -5.71
C ILE A 81 -2.01 -8.02 -6.62
N SER A 82 -2.82 -7.37 -7.43
CA SER A 82 -2.37 -6.25 -8.26
C SER A 82 -1.81 -5.10 -7.43
N ALA A 83 -2.46 -4.75 -6.31
CA ALA A 83 -1.95 -3.78 -5.36
C ALA A 83 -0.64 -4.23 -4.69
N MET A 84 -0.52 -5.48 -4.26
CA MET A 84 0.71 -6.03 -3.68
C MET A 84 1.90 -5.92 -4.65
N TYR A 85 1.71 -6.23 -5.93
CA TYR A 85 2.76 -6.07 -6.94
C TYR A 85 3.13 -4.61 -7.19
N ARG A 86 2.16 -3.67 -7.19
CA ARG A 86 2.45 -2.23 -7.25
C ARG A 86 3.30 -1.76 -6.08
N GLN A 87 2.88 -2.09 -4.86
CA GLN A 87 3.63 -1.69 -3.67
C GLN A 87 5.01 -2.34 -3.63
N ALA A 88 5.17 -3.56 -4.15
CA ALA A 88 6.47 -4.21 -4.31
C ALA A 88 7.34 -3.51 -5.38
N ALA A 89 6.76 -3.07 -6.49
CA ALA A 89 7.46 -2.26 -7.49
C ALA A 89 7.91 -0.92 -6.90
N LEU A 90 7.07 -0.27 -6.08
CA LEU A 90 7.40 0.96 -5.37
C LEU A 90 8.52 0.74 -4.35
N LEU A 91 8.49 -0.36 -3.60
CA LEU A 91 9.56 -0.78 -2.70
C LEU A 91 10.87 -0.93 -3.48
N GLN A 92 10.85 -1.70 -4.57
CA GLN A 92 12.03 -1.92 -5.42
C GLN A 92 12.58 -0.59 -5.97
N ALA A 93 11.70 0.30 -6.43
CA ALA A 93 12.07 1.60 -6.97
C ALA A 93 12.74 2.48 -5.91
N ARG A 94 12.11 2.62 -4.73
CA ARG A 94 12.65 3.41 -3.62
C ARG A 94 13.97 2.84 -3.12
N SER A 95 14.09 1.51 -2.99
CA SER A 95 15.36 0.86 -2.66
C SER A 95 16.45 1.14 -3.69
N THR A 96 16.12 1.07 -4.98
CA THR A 96 17.07 1.33 -6.08
C THR A 96 17.53 2.79 -6.07
N ILE A 97 16.60 3.74 -5.93
CA ILE A 97 16.91 5.17 -5.81
C ILE A 97 17.81 5.43 -4.62
N GLU A 98 17.47 4.93 -3.43
CA GLU A 98 18.25 5.16 -2.21
C GLU A 98 19.56 4.36 -2.14
N THR A 99 19.81 3.48 -3.11
CA THR A 99 21.09 2.78 -3.29
C THR A 99 22.01 3.53 -4.26
N TYR A 100 21.42 4.08 -5.34
CA TYR A 100 22.15 4.56 -6.53
C TYR A 100 21.80 6.00 -6.93
N ARG A 101 21.19 6.80 -6.06
CA ARG A 101 20.94 8.22 -6.38
C ARG A 101 22.26 8.93 -6.72
N PRO A 102 22.25 9.97 -7.57
CA PRO A 102 23.47 10.56 -8.12
C PRO A 102 24.54 10.93 -7.09
N GLU A 103 24.13 11.38 -5.89
CA GLU A 103 25.04 11.75 -4.79
C GLU A 103 25.71 10.53 -4.13
N GLN A 104 25.19 9.33 -4.38
CA GLN A 104 25.65 8.08 -3.82
C GLN A 104 26.32 7.16 -4.84
N ILE A 105 26.22 7.42 -6.15
CA ILE A 105 26.87 6.60 -7.18
C ILE A 105 28.38 6.58 -6.94
N ARG A 106 28.97 5.38 -6.93
CA ARG A 106 30.41 5.16 -6.73
C ARG A 106 31.07 4.83 -8.07
N GLU A 107 32.36 5.13 -8.20
CA GLU A 107 33.15 4.84 -9.40
C GLU A 107 33.14 3.35 -9.81
N GLY A 108 32.92 2.45 -8.84
CA GLY A 108 32.82 1.01 -9.06
C GLY A 108 31.44 0.48 -9.48
N ASP A 109 30.38 1.30 -9.40
CA ASP A 109 29.02 0.86 -9.72
C ASP A 109 28.90 0.54 -11.24
N PRO A 110 28.22 -0.54 -11.64
CA PRO A 110 28.03 -0.89 -13.05
C PRO A 110 27.29 0.21 -13.82
N ALA A 111 27.69 0.48 -15.06
CA ALA A 111 27.01 1.46 -15.91
C ALA A 111 25.53 1.10 -16.16
N GLU A 112 25.24 -0.20 -16.17
CA GLU A 112 23.91 -0.82 -16.30
C GLU A 112 22.93 -0.42 -15.19
N VAL A 113 23.42 0.06 -14.05
CA VAL A 113 22.57 0.59 -12.96
C VAL A 113 21.73 1.77 -13.46
N SER A 114 22.23 2.53 -14.45
CA SER A 114 21.49 3.66 -15.04
C SER A 114 20.11 3.26 -15.53
N TYR A 115 19.98 2.08 -16.14
CA TYR A 115 18.69 1.57 -16.63
C TYR A 115 17.71 1.28 -15.48
N VAL A 116 18.12 0.48 -14.49
CA VAL A 116 17.23 0.14 -13.36
C VAL A 116 16.87 1.36 -12.51
N LEU A 117 17.79 2.32 -12.39
CA LEU A 117 17.53 3.61 -11.75
C LEU A 117 16.54 4.46 -12.56
N ALA A 118 16.62 4.44 -13.90
CA ALA A 118 15.64 5.10 -14.75
C ALA A 118 14.23 4.53 -14.55
N VAL A 119 14.10 3.19 -14.54
CA VAL A 119 12.83 2.50 -14.24
C VAL A 119 12.31 2.87 -12.86
N ALA A 120 13.19 2.90 -11.86
CA ALA A 120 12.82 3.33 -10.51
C ALA A 120 12.27 4.76 -10.47
N TRP A 121 12.90 5.71 -11.17
CA TRP A 121 12.39 7.08 -11.28
C TRP A 121 11.04 7.14 -11.98
N MET A 122 10.81 6.31 -13.00
CA MET A 122 9.49 6.22 -13.64
C MET A 122 8.42 5.75 -12.65
N VAL A 123 8.68 4.71 -11.85
CA VAL A 123 7.73 4.19 -10.84
C VAL A 123 7.32 5.24 -9.81
N VAL A 124 8.18 6.20 -9.48
CA VAL A 124 7.89 7.30 -8.54
C VAL A 124 7.44 8.60 -9.22
N ASN A 125 7.09 8.54 -10.52
CA ASN A 125 6.62 9.67 -11.33
C ASN A 125 7.65 10.78 -11.59
N GLU A 126 8.93 10.43 -11.61
CA GLU A 126 10.05 11.36 -11.87
C GLU A 126 10.56 11.17 -13.30
N THR A 127 9.67 11.36 -14.27
CA THR A 127 9.90 11.02 -15.68
C THR A 127 11.06 11.77 -16.32
N GLU A 128 11.35 13.01 -15.91
CA GLU A 128 12.49 13.77 -16.43
C GLU A 128 13.83 13.17 -15.95
N LYS A 129 13.93 12.77 -14.67
CA LYS A 129 15.11 12.06 -14.15
C LYS A 129 15.33 10.72 -14.87
N ALA A 130 14.25 10.03 -15.23
CA ALA A 130 14.34 8.81 -16.02
C ALA A 130 14.87 9.06 -17.45
N LYS A 131 14.40 10.11 -18.15
CA LYS A 131 14.88 10.46 -19.51
C LYS A 131 16.37 10.72 -19.56
N GLU A 132 16.93 11.32 -18.51
CA GLU A 132 18.36 11.58 -18.42
C GLU A 132 19.21 10.31 -18.35
N LEU A 133 18.63 9.18 -17.93
CA LEU A 133 19.35 7.94 -17.68
C LEU A 133 19.13 6.87 -18.76
N LEU A 134 17.96 6.85 -19.40
CA LEU A 134 17.65 5.90 -20.47
C LEU A 134 18.57 6.07 -21.70
N GLY A 135 18.86 4.96 -22.35
CA GLY A 135 19.75 4.89 -23.53
C GLY A 135 21.24 4.88 -23.19
N LYS A 136 21.62 5.08 -21.92
CA LYS A 136 23.02 5.02 -21.48
C LYS A 136 23.57 3.60 -21.37
N SER A 137 22.71 2.57 -21.43
CA SER A 137 23.11 1.17 -21.31
C SER A 137 23.29 0.48 -22.67
N ALA A 138 23.33 1.23 -23.77
CA ALA A 138 23.46 0.71 -25.13
C ALA A 138 24.75 -0.10 -25.37
N SER A 139 25.80 0.14 -24.59
CA SER A 139 27.07 -0.58 -24.62
C SER A 139 27.16 -1.74 -23.61
N SER A 140 26.07 -2.06 -22.90
CA SER A 140 26.05 -3.16 -21.94
C SER A 140 26.34 -4.51 -22.63
N PRO A 141 27.16 -5.40 -22.03
CA PRO A 141 27.33 -6.76 -22.52
C PRO A 141 26.04 -7.59 -22.38
N SER A 142 25.07 -7.16 -21.57
CA SER A 142 23.74 -7.79 -21.49
C SER A 142 22.84 -7.30 -22.61
N LYS A 143 22.67 -8.12 -23.67
CA LYS A 143 21.75 -7.84 -24.77
C LYS A 143 20.30 -7.66 -24.32
N ALA A 144 19.88 -8.42 -23.30
CA ALA A 144 18.54 -8.31 -22.73
C ALA A 144 18.32 -6.94 -22.07
N LEU A 145 19.30 -6.46 -21.30
CA LEU A 145 19.24 -5.15 -20.65
C LEU A 145 19.29 -4.02 -21.68
N ALA A 146 20.18 -4.11 -22.69
CA ALA A 146 20.25 -3.12 -23.76
C ALA A 146 18.93 -3.04 -24.56
N SER A 147 18.28 -4.18 -24.79
CA SER A 147 16.96 -4.22 -25.43
C SER A 147 15.86 -3.60 -24.56
N ALA A 148 15.89 -3.85 -23.25
CA ALA A 148 14.95 -3.27 -22.30
C ALA A 148 15.11 -1.73 -22.21
N ASP A 149 16.35 -1.26 -22.09
CA ASP A 149 16.71 0.16 -22.08
C ASP A 149 16.20 0.88 -23.34
N ALA A 150 16.44 0.29 -24.52
CA ALA A 150 15.94 0.84 -25.78
C ALA A 150 14.40 0.86 -25.86
N ALA A 151 13.72 -0.14 -25.31
CA ALA A 151 12.26 -0.21 -25.30
C ALA A 151 11.65 0.89 -24.41
N TRP A 152 12.19 1.07 -23.21
CA TRP A 152 11.80 2.15 -22.31
C TRP A 152 12.15 3.54 -22.86
N ALA A 153 13.33 3.72 -23.47
CA ALA A 153 13.72 4.98 -24.11
C ALA A 153 12.76 5.38 -25.23
N LYS A 154 12.42 4.43 -26.13
CA LYS A 154 11.45 4.64 -27.20
C LYS A 154 10.07 4.99 -26.64
N ARG A 155 9.68 4.38 -25.52
CA ARG A 155 8.40 4.62 -24.87
C ARG A 155 8.32 6.02 -24.27
N LEU A 156 9.33 6.45 -23.52
CA LEU A 156 9.34 7.74 -22.84
C LEU A 156 9.45 8.94 -23.81
N ALA A 157 9.82 8.69 -25.06
CA ALA A 157 9.79 9.67 -26.15
C ALA A 157 8.37 9.96 -26.69
N GLN A 158 7.33 9.22 -26.28
CA GLN A 158 5.97 9.44 -26.73
C GLN A 158 5.31 10.63 -26.00
N PRO A 159 4.52 11.50 -26.67
CA PRO A 159 3.96 12.73 -26.08
C PRO A 159 2.99 12.50 -24.91
N ASP A 160 2.38 11.33 -24.86
CA ASP A 160 1.40 10.86 -23.88
C ASP A 160 2.01 9.89 -22.84
N ALA A 161 3.34 9.83 -22.74
CA ALA A 161 4.04 8.95 -21.79
C ALA A 161 3.85 9.33 -20.31
N ARG A 162 3.10 10.39 -19.99
CA ARG A 162 2.69 10.73 -18.62
C ARG A 162 1.61 9.73 -18.17
N TRP A 163 2.07 8.58 -17.70
CA TRP A 163 1.27 7.53 -17.05
C TRP A 163 0.10 7.00 -17.88
N TRP A 164 0.40 5.97 -18.67
CA TRP A 164 -0.61 5.12 -19.30
C TRP A 164 -0.79 3.84 -18.47
N PRO A 165 -1.96 3.16 -18.53
CA PRO A 165 -2.10 1.80 -18.01
C PRO A 165 -1.12 0.87 -18.76
N ILE A 166 0.01 0.52 -18.14
CA ILE A 166 1.11 -0.44 -18.50
C ILE A 166 0.67 -1.73 -19.30
N SER A 167 -0.61 -1.95 -19.62
CA SER A 167 -1.18 -2.94 -20.57
C SER A 167 -0.59 -2.85 -21.98
N ASN A 168 0.10 -1.74 -22.29
CA ASN A 168 0.80 -1.49 -23.54
C ASN A 168 2.32 -1.35 -23.36
N ASP A 169 2.88 -1.79 -22.22
CA ASP A 169 4.33 -1.88 -22.08
C ASP A 169 4.90 -2.78 -23.18
N PRO A 170 6.14 -2.56 -23.63
CA PRO A 170 6.84 -3.61 -24.36
C PRO A 170 6.79 -4.85 -23.47
N ALA A 171 6.16 -5.93 -23.95
CA ALA A 171 6.11 -7.18 -23.22
C ALA A 171 7.53 -7.70 -23.00
N GLN A 172 8.17 -7.24 -21.92
CA GLN A 172 9.59 -7.44 -21.68
C GLN A 172 9.82 -8.79 -21.02
N PHE A 173 8.97 -9.13 -20.05
CA PHE A 173 8.89 -10.45 -19.47
C PHE A 173 7.65 -11.18 -20.00
N PRO A 174 7.78 -12.47 -20.37
CA PRO A 174 6.65 -13.24 -20.86
C PRO A 174 5.66 -13.48 -19.71
N LEU A 175 4.39 -13.18 -19.96
CA LEU A 175 3.25 -13.54 -19.11
C LEU A 175 2.24 -14.34 -19.94
N ALA A 176 1.51 -15.23 -19.28
CA ALA A 176 0.40 -15.95 -19.91
C ALA A 176 -0.73 -14.99 -20.30
N GLU A 177 -1.66 -15.44 -21.14
CA GLU A 177 -2.89 -14.69 -21.44
C GLU A 177 -3.70 -14.43 -20.16
N VAL A 178 -4.32 -13.26 -20.08
CA VAL A 178 -5.12 -12.83 -18.92
C VAL A 178 -6.26 -13.80 -18.68
N THR A 179 -6.25 -14.46 -17.52
CA THR A 179 -7.25 -15.46 -17.14
C THR A 179 -7.66 -15.24 -15.68
N ALA A 180 -8.92 -14.87 -15.45
CA ALA A 180 -9.46 -14.71 -14.10
C ALA A 180 -9.50 -16.06 -13.35
N GLY A 181 -9.27 -16.02 -12.03
CA GLY A 181 -9.22 -17.20 -11.17
C GLY A 181 -7.90 -17.99 -11.21
N VAL A 182 -6.87 -17.46 -11.88
CA VAL A 182 -5.56 -18.12 -12.04
C VAL A 182 -4.43 -17.20 -11.61
N MET A 183 -3.36 -17.77 -11.04
CA MET A 183 -2.10 -17.08 -10.77
C MET A 183 -1.15 -17.25 -11.97
N PRO A 184 -0.63 -16.17 -12.59
CA PRO A 184 0.32 -16.30 -13.69
C PRO A 184 1.70 -16.70 -13.18
N GLY A 185 2.49 -17.35 -14.03
CA GLY A 185 3.93 -17.45 -13.82
C GLY A 185 4.58 -16.09 -14.10
N ILE A 186 5.53 -15.68 -13.25
CA ILE A 186 6.28 -14.43 -13.38
C ILE A 186 7.77 -14.75 -13.49
N ALA A 187 8.53 -13.92 -14.21
CA ALA A 187 9.97 -14.09 -14.36
C ALA A 187 10.66 -14.11 -12.97
N ASN A 188 11.61 -15.03 -12.80
CA ASN A 188 12.38 -15.13 -11.57
C ASN A 188 13.47 -14.07 -11.52
N ALA A 189 13.67 -13.50 -10.33
CA ALA A 189 14.77 -12.59 -10.05
C ALA A 189 16.07 -13.35 -9.65
N PRO A 190 17.26 -12.75 -9.84
CA PRO A 190 17.51 -11.49 -10.52
C PRO A 190 17.29 -11.61 -12.03
N HIS A 191 16.79 -10.54 -12.68
CA HIS A 191 16.50 -10.56 -14.12
C HIS A 191 17.76 -10.37 -14.98
N TYR A 192 18.78 -9.72 -14.43
CA TYR A 192 20.07 -9.53 -15.08
C TYR A 192 21.21 -9.86 -14.14
N THR A 193 22.36 -10.19 -14.73
CA THR A 193 23.63 -10.31 -14.02
C THR A 193 24.62 -9.34 -14.67
N VAL A 194 25.22 -8.49 -13.85
CA VAL A 194 26.20 -7.48 -14.28
C VAL A 194 27.50 -7.66 -13.50
N LYS A 195 28.59 -7.09 -14.03
CA LYS A 195 29.91 -7.14 -13.41
C LYS A 195 30.18 -5.84 -12.64
N GLU A 196 30.27 -5.93 -11.31
CA GLU A 196 30.73 -4.82 -10.45
C GLU A 196 32.26 -4.86 -10.34
N ARG A 197 32.90 -3.68 -10.37
CA ARG A 197 34.35 -3.59 -10.13
C ARG A 197 34.64 -3.65 -8.63
N PRO A 198 35.63 -4.44 -8.19
CA PRO A 198 36.00 -4.47 -6.78
C PRO A 198 36.46 -3.10 -6.29
N LEU A 199 35.88 -2.64 -5.17
CA LEU A 199 36.26 -1.37 -4.53
C LEU A 199 37.70 -1.42 -3.96
N ASP A 200 38.23 -2.62 -3.71
CA ASP A 200 39.48 -2.83 -2.97
C ASP A 200 40.70 -3.07 -3.87
N GLY A 201 40.61 -2.74 -5.17
CA GLY A 201 41.71 -2.96 -6.13
C GLY A 201 41.92 -4.42 -6.54
N GLY A 202 40.99 -5.32 -6.19
CA GLY A 202 40.96 -6.69 -6.70
C GLY A 202 40.75 -6.73 -8.22
N SER A 203 41.37 -7.68 -8.91
CA SER A 203 41.33 -7.80 -10.38
C SER A 203 40.14 -8.58 -10.94
N THR A 204 39.32 -9.19 -10.07
CA THR A 204 38.22 -10.07 -10.50
C THR A 204 36.87 -9.37 -10.32
N PRO A 205 36.15 -9.03 -11.41
CA PRO A 205 34.81 -8.46 -11.33
C PRO A 205 33.83 -9.42 -10.63
N LEU A 206 32.99 -8.89 -9.75
CA LEU A 206 31.97 -9.66 -9.04
C LEU A 206 30.65 -9.69 -9.84
N ASP A 207 29.99 -10.84 -9.88
CA ASP A 207 28.64 -10.93 -10.43
C ASP A 207 27.63 -10.35 -9.44
N VAL A 208 26.88 -9.36 -9.90
CA VAL A 208 25.80 -8.72 -9.14
C VAL A 208 24.48 -8.92 -9.88
N GLY A 209 23.48 -9.41 -9.17
CA GLY A 209 22.12 -9.55 -9.69
C GLY A 209 21.41 -8.20 -9.69
N LEU A 210 20.78 -7.84 -10.80
CA LEU A 210 19.85 -6.71 -10.90
C LEU A 210 18.43 -7.22 -11.13
N SER A 211 17.49 -6.69 -10.38
CA SER A 211 16.06 -6.89 -10.62
C SER A 211 15.46 -5.68 -11.33
N ASP A 212 14.43 -5.96 -12.12
CA ASP A 212 13.72 -4.99 -12.95
C ASP A 212 12.28 -4.86 -12.46
N ALA A 213 11.88 -3.66 -12.04
CA ALA A 213 10.54 -3.43 -11.51
C ALA A 213 9.45 -3.65 -12.57
N THR A 214 9.81 -3.62 -13.86
CA THR A 214 8.90 -3.90 -14.98
C THR A 214 8.20 -5.25 -14.84
N ALA A 215 8.87 -6.30 -14.33
CA ALA A 215 8.23 -7.60 -14.13
C ALA A 215 7.07 -7.54 -13.10
N LEU A 216 7.25 -6.78 -12.02
CA LEU A 216 6.22 -6.57 -10.99
C LEU A 216 5.08 -5.70 -11.54
N LEU A 217 5.40 -4.66 -12.31
CA LEU A 217 4.41 -3.81 -12.96
C LEU A 217 3.54 -4.58 -13.97
N GLN A 218 4.15 -5.41 -14.82
CA GLN A 218 3.43 -6.25 -15.76
C GLN A 218 2.52 -7.26 -15.04
N ALA A 219 3.00 -7.86 -13.94
CA ALA A 219 2.19 -8.74 -13.10
C ALA A 219 1.00 -8.00 -12.45
N ALA A 220 1.24 -6.80 -11.90
CA ALA A 220 0.18 -5.97 -11.32
C ALA A 220 -0.94 -5.72 -12.34
N MET A 221 -0.56 -5.43 -13.58
CA MET A 221 -1.50 -5.14 -14.66
C MET A 221 -2.23 -6.34 -15.20
N TRP A 222 -1.55 -7.48 -15.28
CA TRP A 222 -2.19 -8.74 -15.61
C TRP A 222 -3.31 -9.03 -14.60
N HIS A 223 -3.05 -8.84 -13.30
CA HIS A 223 -4.04 -9.03 -12.25
C HIS A 223 -5.16 -7.98 -12.30
N GLU A 224 -4.88 -6.72 -12.59
CA GLU A 224 -5.93 -5.70 -12.77
C GLU A 224 -6.87 -6.03 -13.95
N ALA A 225 -6.30 -6.50 -15.06
CA ALA A 225 -7.09 -6.96 -16.21
C ALA A 225 -7.91 -8.22 -15.86
N ALA A 226 -7.34 -9.16 -15.10
CA ALA A 226 -8.04 -10.35 -14.63
C ALA A 226 -9.17 -10.01 -13.63
N ALA A 227 -8.98 -8.98 -12.79
CA ALA A 227 -10.02 -8.48 -11.90
C ALA A 227 -11.23 -7.94 -12.69
N SER A 228 -10.95 -7.18 -13.75
CA SER A 228 -11.97 -6.66 -14.66
C SER A 228 -12.67 -7.79 -15.44
N ALA A 229 -11.91 -8.79 -15.90
CA ALA A 229 -12.44 -9.96 -16.60
C ALA A 229 -13.39 -10.78 -15.71
N ALA A 230 -13.10 -10.91 -14.41
CA ALA A 230 -13.97 -11.60 -13.44
C ALA A 230 -15.36 -10.94 -13.30
N LEU A 231 -15.51 -9.68 -13.71
CA LEU A 231 -16.75 -8.90 -13.69
C LEU A 231 -17.25 -8.58 -15.10
N ALA A 232 -16.98 -9.45 -16.07
CA ALA A 232 -17.40 -9.28 -17.47
C ALA A 232 -16.94 -7.94 -18.09
N GLY A 233 -15.79 -7.42 -17.66
CA GLY A 233 -15.20 -6.18 -18.13
C GLY A 233 -15.58 -4.94 -17.33
N ASP A 234 -16.37 -5.06 -16.25
CA ASP A 234 -16.61 -3.93 -15.35
C ASP A 234 -15.35 -3.60 -14.53
N VAL A 235 -14.64 -2.55 -14.96
CA VAL A 235 -13.42 -2.05 -14.32
C VAL A 235 -13.68 -1.35 -12.99
N SER A 236 -14.93 -0.97 -12.68
CA SER A 236 -15.19 -0.03 -11.58
C SER A 236 -14.87 -0.60 -10.19
N VAL A 237 -15.13 -1.87 -9.94
CA VAL A 237 -14.77 -2.51 -8.66
C VAL A 237 -13.26 -2.65 -8.51
N ALA A 238 -12.58 -3.12 -9.56
CA ALA A 238 -11.13 -3.31 -9.53
C ALA A 238 -10.40 -1.98 -9.34
N ASP A 239 -10.81 -0.94 -10.08
CA ASP A 239 -10.21 0.39 -10.00
C ASP A 239 -10.47 1.07 -8.65
N ALA A 240 -11.67 0.89 -8.06
CA ALA A 240 -11.98 1.36 -6.71
C ALA A 240 -11.08 0.71 -5.65
N LEU A 241 -10.95 -0.61 -5.67
CA LEU A 241 -10.13 -1.37 -4.72
C LEU A 241 -8.63 -1.09 -4.88
N LEU A 242 -8.18 -0.80 -6.11
CA LEU A 242 -6.81 -0.41 -6.42
C LEU A 242 -6.51 1.04 -6.06
N GLY A 243 -7.53 1.90 -5.95
CA GLY A 243 -7.32 3.33 -5.82
C GLY A 243 -6.45 3.77 -4.64
N PRO A 244 -6.54 3.17 -3.44
CA PRO A 244 -5.63 3.46 -2.33
C PRO A 244 -4.16 3.09 -2.60
N TRP A 245 -3.92 2.24 -3.60
CA TRP A 245 -2.64 1.57 -3.84
C TRP A 245 -2.04 1.85 -5.21
N ARG A 246 -2.62 2.79 -5.95
CA ARG A 246 -2.07 3.28 -7.21
C ARG A 246 -0.68 3.86 -6.98
N LEU A 247 0.21 3.66 -7.96
CA LEU A 247 1.53 4.28 -7.92
C LEU A 247 1.41 5.81 -8.11
N PRO A 248 2.39 6.60 -7.64
CA PRO A 248 2.40 8.04 -7.87
C PRO A 248 2.18 8.34 -9.37
N GLY A 249 1.21 9.19 -9.70
CA GLY A 249 0.93 9.56 -11.10
C GLY A 249 0.07 8.57 -11.90
N GLU A 250 -0.22 7.36 -11.40
CA GLU A 250 -1.19 6.48 -12.06
C GLU A 250 -2.60 7.10 -12.07
N PRO A 251 -3.32 7.07 -13.20
CA PRO A 251 -4.67 7.59 -13.26
C PRO A 251 -5.66 6.74 -12.46
N LEU A 252 -6.65 7.41 -11.86
CA LEU A 252 -7.82 6.80 -11.23
C LEU A 252 -9.04 6.99 -12.15
N ASN A 253 -9.55 5.90 -12.72
CA ASN A 253 -10.62 5.97 -13.72
C ASN A 253 -12.01 6.19 -13.09
N THR A 254 -12.23 5.67 -11.88
CA THR A 254 -13.52 5.63 -11.18
C THR A 254 -13.86 6.92 -10.44
N VAL A 255 -12.88 7.74 -10.05
CA VAL A 255 -13.13 9.02 -9.35
C VAL A 255 -13.54 10.13 -10.29
N ALA A 256 -13.24 9.98 -11.59
CA ALA A 256 -13.62 10.94 -12.61
C ALA A 256 -15.15 11.16 -12.70
N SER A 257 -15.98 10.24 -12.19
CA SER A 257 -17.45 10.32 -12.21
C SER A 257 -18.12 10.79 -10.91
N GLY A 258 -17.37 11.09 -9.83
CA GLY A 258 -17.90 11.77 -8.64
C GLY A 258 -18.31 10.88 -7.46
N GLU A 259 -18.75 9.63 -7.68
CA GLU A 259 -19.07 8.66 -6.61
C GLU A 259 -18.80 7.21 -7.05
N LEU A 260 -18.29 6.37 -6.14
CA LEU A 260 -18.08 4.94 -6.30
C LEU A 260 -19.43 4.21 -6.25
N LYS A 261 -19.60 3.22 -7.15
CA LYS A 261 -20.73 2.28 -7.04
C LYS A 261 -20.61 1.50 -5.73
N GLU A 262 -21.75 1.25 -5.09
CA GLU A 262 -21.80 0.42 -3.88
C GLU A 262 -21.17 -0.95 -4.15
N LEU A 263 -20.18 -1.30 -3.34
CA LEU A 263 -19.47 -2.56 -3.46
C LEU A 263 -20.26 -3.71 -2.81
N PRO A 264 -20.29 -4.90 -3.43
CA PRO A 264 -20.90 -6.07 -2.83
C PRO A 264 -20.14 -6.52 -1.58
N LEU A 265 -20.83 -7.24 -0.69
CA LEU A 265 -20.27 -7.67 0.59
C LEU A 265 -18.99 -8.51 0.41
N GLU A 266 -18.95 -9.36 -0.61
CA GLU A 266 -17.80 -10.19 -0.97
C GLU A 266 -16.55 -9.37 -1.36
N ALA A 267 -16.74 -8.14 -1.84
CA ALA A 267 -15.63 -7.23 -2.13
C ALA A 267 -15.12 -6.48 -0.89
N LEU A 268 -15.99 -6.27 0.13
CA LEU A 268 -15.65 -5.55 1.36
C LEU A 268 -15.26 -6.46 2.53
N PHE A 269 -15.71 -7.72 2.54
CA PHE A 269 -15.51 -8.65 3.65
C PHE A 269 -14.01 -8.81 3.97
N MET A 270 -13.59 -8.66 5.22
CA MET A 270 -12.17 -8.65 5.62
C MET A 270 -11.31 -7.58 4.91
N SER A 271 -11.90 -6.55 4.34
CA SER A 271 -11.16 -5.39 3.86
C SER A 271 -10.98 -4.37 4.99
N PRO A 272 -9.95 -3.50 4.93
CA PRO A 272 -9.80 -2.40 5.88
C PRO A 272 -10.84 -1.29 5.70
N TRP A 273 -11.76 -1.40 4.72
CA TRP A 273 -12.79 -0.41 4.45
C TRP A 273 -14.14 -0.96 4.91
N LEU A 274 -14.78 -0.29 5.87
CA LEU A 274 -16.02 -0.82 6.45
C LEU A 274 -17.19 -0.74 5.46
N THR A 275 -17.19 0.30 4.63
CA THR A 275 -18.21 0.60 3.62
C THR A 275 -17.55 1.12 2.34
N THR A 276 -18.32 1.19 1.25
CA THR A 276 -17.90 1.87 0.02
C THR A 276 -17.56 3.34 0.27
N ALA A 277 -18.28 4.02 1.18
CA ALA A 277 -18.02 5.42 1.52
C ALA A 277 -16.66 5.61 2.21
N ASP A 278 -16.23 4.66 3.03
CA ASP A 278 -14.90 4.70 3.64
C ASP A 278 -13.78 4.50 2.60
N LEU A 279 -14.00 3.62 1.62
CA LEU A 279 -13.08 3.47 0.48
C LEU A 279 -13.06 4.74 -0.40
N GLN A 280 -14.24 5.33 -0.65
CA GLN A 280 -14.39 6.56 -1.44
C GLN A 280 -13.58 7.73 -0.87
N LEU A 281 -13.50 7.83 0.46
CA LEU A 281 -12.67 8.82 1.13
C LEU A 281 -11.21 8.69 0.67
N VAL A 282 -10.61 7.51 0.85
CA VAL A 282 -9.17 7.29 0.53
C VAL A 282 -8.89 7.39 -0.96
N VAL A 283 -9.73 6.76 -1.78
CA VAL A 283 -9.64 6.83 -3.24
C VAL A 283 -9.76 8.28 -3.73
N GLY A 284 -10.63 9.06 -3.12
CA GLY A 284 -10.84 10.46 -3.42
C GLY A 284 -9.66 11.36 -3.06
N LEU A 285 -8.96 11.08 -1.95
CA LEU A 285 -7.74 11.78 -1.56
C LEU A 285 -6.62 11.55 -2.58
N ASN A 286 -6.46 10.30 -3.01
CA ASN A 286 -5.45 9.92 -4.02
C ASN A 286 -5.74 10.53 -5.41
N ALA A 287 -6.99 10.91 -5.68
CA ALA A 287 -7.36 11.66 -6.88
C ALA A 287 -7.03 13.16 -6.80
N GLY A 288 -6.43 13.64 -5.71
CA GLY A 288 -5.97 15.01 -5.52
C GLY A 288 -7.05 16.00 -5.09
N LYS A 289 -8.22 15.53 -4.67
CA LYS A 289 -9.24 16.40 -4.07
C LYS A 289 -8.88 16.73 -2.61
N PRO A 290 -9.16 17.95 -2.12
CA PRO A 290 -8.82 18.35 -0.76
C PRO A 290 -9.51 17.48 0.29
N ALA A 291 -8.77 17.05 1.31
CA ALA A 291 -9.33 16.24 2.40
C ALA A 291 -10.53 16.89 3.09
N THR A 292 -10.55 18.21 3.27
CA THR A 292 -11.68 18.93 3.87
C THR A 292 -13.00 18.70 3.11
N GLU A 293 -12.95 18.64 1.78
CA GLU A 293 -14.15 18.44 0.96
C GLU A 293 -14.68 17.02 1.13
N TRP A 294 -13.80 16.01 1.10
CA TRP A 294 -14.21 14.62 1.27
C TRP A 294 -14.73 14.32 2.68
N LEU A 295 -14.07 14.84 3.70
CA LEU A 295 -14.51 14.71 5.09
C LEU A 295 -15.92 15.30 5.28
N GLN A 296 -16.21 16.44 4.65
CA GLN A 296 -17.53 17.06 4.68
C GLN A 296 -18.56 16.26 3.87
N GLN A 297 -18.23 15.90 2.61
CA GLN A 297 -19.13 15.20 1.69
C GLN A 297 -19.57 13.85 2.25
N LEU A 298 -18.68 13.13 2.93
CA LEU A 298 -18.92 11.77 3.43
C LEU A 298 -19.31 11.73 4.93
N SER A 299 -19.53 12.89 5.55
CA SER A 299 -19.84 13.01 6.99
C SER A 299 -21.12 12.30 7.44
N THR A 300 -21.99 11.91 6.52
CA THR A 300 -23.25 11.20 6.81
C THR A 300 -23.24 9.74 6.40
N THR A 301 -22.19 9.29 5.71
CA THR A 301 -22.13 7.95 5.08
C THR A 301 -20.87 7.16 5.47
N SER A 302 -19.76 7.82 5.79
CA SER A 302 -18.50 7.19 6.17
C SER A 302 -18.24 7.33 7.68
N ALA A 303 -18.01 6.20 8.36
CA ALA A 303 -17.59 6.22 9.75
C ALA A 303 -16.21 6.85 9.89
N TYR A 304 -15.32 6.62 8.92
CA TYR A 304 -13.96 7.16 8.92
C TYR A 304 -13.96 8.67 8.76
N ALA A 305 -14.76 9.22 7.83
CA ALA A 305 -14.88 10.66 7.66
C ALA A 305 -15.31 11.36 8.95
N VAL A 306 -16.32 10.82 9.65
CA VAL A 306 -16.80 11.40 10.92
C VAL A 306 -15.73 11.33 12.01
N VAL A 307 -15.13 10.16 12.22
CA VAL A 307 -14.11 9.97 13.27
C VAL A 307 -12.88 10.83 13.02
N ILE A 308 -12.36 10.84 11.79
CA ILE A 308 -11.16 11.60 11.44
C ILE A 308 -11.44 13.10 11.58
N SER A 309 -12.61 13.60 11.13
CA SER A 309 -12.97 15.03 11.23
C SER A 309 -12.92 15.56 12.66
N ARG A 310 -13.23 14.74 13.66
CA ARG A 310 -13.18 15.14 15.08
C ARG A 310 -11.77 15.35 15.61
N CYS A 311 -10.77 14.81 14.91
CA CYS A 311 -9.36 14.88 15.27
C CYS A 311 -8.55 15.81 14.37
N VAL A 312 -9.22 16.52 13.45
CA VAL A 312 -8.56 17.53 12.61
C VAL A 312 -8.51 18.86 13.35
N VAL A 313 -7.30 19.39 13.53
CA VAL A 313 -7.05 20.73 14.08
C VAL A 313 -6.08 21.45 13.14
N GLU A 314 -6.47 22.62 12.63
CA GLU A 314 -5.62 23.44 11.74
C GLU A 314 -5.03 22.64 10.55
N GLN A 315 -5.85 21.80 9.90
CA GLN A 315 -5.41 20.90 8.81
C GLN A 315 -4.30 19.93 9.23
N LYS A 316 -4.31 19.46 10.48
CA LYS A 316 -3.48 18.36 10.95
C LYS A 316 -4.34 17.34 11.64
N VAL A 317 -3.98 16.07 11.57
CA VAL A 317 -4.69 15.00 12.25
C VAL A 317 -3.93 14.69 13.54
N ASP A 318 -4.57 14.89 14.70
CA ASP A 318 -3.98 14.49 15.99
C ASP A 318 -3.95 12.96 16.11
N PRO A 319 -2.75 12.31 16.15
CA PRO A 319 -2.65 10.87 16.18
C PRO A 319 -3.24 10.24 17.46
N ASN A 320 -3.11 10.90 18.60
CA ASN A 320 -3.63 10.39 19.87
C ASN A 320 -5.16 10.47 19.89
N CYS A 321 -5.72 11.60 19.45
CA CYS A 321 -7.16 11.72 19.28
C CYS A 321 -7.70 10.63 18.35
N LEU A 322 -7.06 10.44 17.19
CA LEU A 322 -7.56 9.48 16.22
C LEU A 322 -7.47 8.04 16.72
N GLN A 323 -6.41 7.69 17.45
CA GLN A 323 -6.30 6.39 18.10
C GLN A 323 -7.44 6.14 19.10
N ASP A 324 -7.75 7.12 19.96
CA ASP A 324 -8.84 7.00 20.93
C ASP A 324 -10.22 6.86 20.23
N GLN A 325 -10.47 7.65 19.17
CA GLN A 325 -11.71 7.55 18.40
C GLN A 325 -11.81 6.23 17.63
N ALA A 326 -10.71 5.72 17.07
CA ALA A 326 -10.70 4.45 16.35
C ALA A 326 -10.97 3.27 17.28
N ILE A 327 -10.47 3.30 18.52
CA ILE A 327 -10.79 2.31 19.56
C ILE A 327 -12.29 2.37 19.90
N ALA A 328 -12.84 3.56 20.09
CA ALA A 328 -14.26 3.72 20.38
C ALA A 328 -15.16 3.24 19.23
N LEU A 329 -14.81 3.55 17.99
CA LEU A 329 -15.52 3.04 16.81
C LEU A 329 -15.46 1.50 16.74
N SER A 330 -14.28 0.92 16.98
CA SER A 330 -14.10 -0.54 17.05
C SER A 330 -15.03 -1.19 18.07
N GLN A 331 -15.13 -0.63 19.27
CA GLN A 331 -16.03 -1.12 20.33
C GLN A 331 -17.50 -0.95 19.96
N GLN A 332 -17.85 0.16 19.31
CA GLN A 332 -19.22 0.42 18.85
C GLN A 332 -19.65 -0.58 17.76
N VAL A 333 -18.77 -0.89 16.80
CA VAL A 333 -19.02 -1.90 15.77
C VAL A 333 -19.12 -3.30 16.37
N GLU A 334 -18.28 -3.65 17.35
CA GLU A 334 -18.37 -4.94 18.08
C GLU A 334 -19.72 -5.09 18.80
N ALA A 335 -20.18 -4.03 19.47
CA ALA A 335 -21.48 -4.03 20.12
C ALA A 335 -22.64 -4.15 19.12
N ALA A 336 -22.53 -3.48 17.96
CA ALA A 336 -23.53 -3.58 16.89
C ALA A 336 -23.59 -4.99 16.28
N MET A 337 -22.45 -5.66 16.09
CA MET A 337 -22.41 -7.07 15.70
C MET A 337 -23.11 -7.97 16.72
N GLY A 338 -22.86 -7.75 18.01
CA GLY A 338 -23.54 -8.48 19.09
C GLY A 338 -25.06 -8.32 19.07
N LYS A 339 -25.55 -7.10 18.79
CA LYS A 339 -26.98 -6.82 18.62
C LYS A 339 -27.56 -7.50 17.36
N ALA A 340 -26.82 -7.48 16.25
CA ALA A 340 -27.25 -8.08 14.98
C ALA A 340 -27.33 -9.62 15.05
N PHE A 341 -26.35 -10.25 15.70
CA PHE A 341 -26.32 -11.71 15.89
C PHE A 341 -27.28 -12.20 16.98
N GLY A 342 -27.55 -11.35 17.98
CA GLY A 342 -28.34 -11.68 19.18
C GLY A 342 -27.51 -12.14 20.37
N SER A 343 -26.19 -12.31 20.20
CA SER A 343 -25.22 -12.56 21.28
C SER A 343 -23.80 -12.15 20.87
N ALA A 344 -22.87 -12.14 21.81
CA ALA A 344 -21.45 -11.99 21.48
C ALA A 344 -20.91 -13.27 20.81
N SER A 345 -20.01 -13.12 19.82
CA SER A 345 -19.24 -14.19 19.19
C SER A 345 -17.75 -13.87 19.24
N ALA A 346 -16.89 -14.89 19.18
CA ALA A 346 -15.44 -14.71 19.12
C ALA A 346 -15.01 -13.92 17.86
N ASP A 347 -15.69 -14.15 16.74
CA ASP A 347 -15.39 -13.50 15.46
C ASP A 347 -15.62 -11.99 15.50
N HIS A 348 -16.49 -11.49 16.39
CA HIS A 348 -16.77 -10.06 16.50
C HIS A 348 -15.52 -9.27 16.92
N ARG A 349 -14.73 -9.80 17.85
CA ARG A 349 -13.46 -9.19 18.27
C ARG A 349 -12.45 -9.18 17.14
N LEU A 350 -12.42 -10.25 16.34
CA LEU A 350 -11.56 -10.37 15.19
C LEU A 350 -11.93 -9.33 14.11
N PHE A 351 -13.21 -9.19 13.77
CA PHE A 351 -13.66 -8.21 12.78
C PHE A 351 -13.49 -6.76 13.27
N ALA A 352 -13.62 -6.50 14.57
CA ALA A 352 -13.39 -5.18 15.16
C ALA A 352 -11.93 -4.70 14.97
N GLN A 353 -10.94 -5.60 14.86
CA GLN A 353 -9.55 -5.21 14.58
C GLN A 353 -9.39 -4.51 13.22
N PHE A 354 -10.18 -4.89 12.20
CA PHE A 354 -10.18 -4.22 10.89
C PHE A 354 -10.66 -2.78 11.01
N VAL A 355 -11.62 -2.51 11.90
CA VAL A 355 -12.14 -1.15 12.17
C VAL A 355 -11.04 -0.24 12.68
N LEU A 356 -10.31 -0.71 13.70
CA LEU A 356 -9.21 0.04 14.30
C LEU A 356 -8.10 0.32 13.28
N ALA A 357 -7.61 -0.72 12.60
CA ALA A 357 -6.53 -0.59 11.63
C ALA A 357 -6.93 0.28 10.44
N GLY A 358 -8.11 0.06 9.85
CA GLY A 358 -8.59 0.81 8.69
C GLY A 358 -8.81 2.30 8.98
N THR A 359 -9.34 2.65 10.16
CA THR A 359 -9.53 4.05 10.58
C THR A 359 -8.19 4.80 10.64
N LEU A 360 -7.18 4.16 11.25
CA LEU A 360 -5.83 4.74 11.38
C LEU A 360 -5.14 4.90 10.02
N ARG A 361 -5.31 3.92 9.12
CA ARG A 361 -4.79 4.00 7.74
C ARG A 361 -5.43 5.16 6.98
N ALA A 362 -6.76 5.27 6.99
CA ALA A 362 -7.45 6.39 6.36
C ALA A 362 -7.04 7.74 6.95
N GLY A 363 -6.80 7.82 8.26
CA GLY A 363 -6.28 9.02 8.91
C GLY A 363 -4.89 9.42 8.44
N ALA A 364 -4.00 8.45 8.19
CA ALA A 364 -2.68 8.73 7.65
C ALA A 364 -2.75 9.34 6.25
N GLU A 365 -3.66 8.86 5.40
CA GLU A 365 -3.89 9.43 4.05
C GLU A 365 -4.49 10.85 4.12
N VAL A 366 -5.38 11.11 5.08
CA VAL A 366 -5.90 12.47 5.33
C VAL A 366 -4.77 13.40 5.80
N ALA A 367 -3.91 12.95 6.71
CA ALA A 367 -2.77 13.73 7.19
C ALA A 367 -1.79 14.06 6.05
N GLU A 368 -1.51 13.09 5.18
CA GLU A 368 -0.67 13.32 3.99
C GLU A 368 -1.31 14.31 3.01
N SER A 369 -2.62 14.22 2.79
CA SER A 369 -3.35 15.20 1.97
C SER A 369 -3.28 16.63 2.51
N PHE A 370 -3.04 16.82 3.82
CA PHE A 370 -2.81 18.13 4.40
C PHE A 370 -1.33 18.57 4.39
N GLY A 371 -0.41 17.70 3.95
CA GLY A 371 1.03 17.94 4.06
C GLY A 371 1.58 17.75 5.47
N ASP A 372 0.83 17.11 6.38
CA ASP A 372 1.30 16.74 7.72
C ASP A 372 2.08 15.42 7.67
N GLU A 373 3.29 15.47 7.10
CA GLU A 373 4.15 14.29 6.92
C GLU A 373 4.46 13.57 8.23
N ARG A 374 4.62 14.33 9.32
CA ARG A 374 4.90 13.78 10.65
C ARG A 374 3.68 13.05 11.21
N GLY A 375 2.50 13.69 11.19
CA GLY A 375 1.27 13.06 11.63
C GLY A 375 0.93 11.81 10.81
N ALA A 376 1.12 11.86 9.50
CA ALA A 376 0.95 10.72 8.61
C ALA A 376 1.90 9.56 8.96
N ALA A 377 3.19 9.85 9.20
CA ALA A 377 4.17 8.83 9.59
C ALA A 377 3.82 8.19 10.95
N GLU A 378 3.43 8.98 11.94
CA GLU A 378 3.02 8.48 13.26
C GLU A 378 1.79 7.57 13.15
N LEU A 379 0.76 8.01 12.42
CA LEU A 379 -0.45 7.22 12.18
C LEU A 379 -0.17 5.91 11.43
N ARG A 380 0.75 5.91 10.47
CA ARG A 380 1.18 4.68 9.76
C ARG A 380 1.82 3.68 10.70
N LEU A 381 2.69 4.14 11.61
CA LEU A 381 3.34 3.28 12.60
C LEU A 381 2.32 2.73 13.60
N ILE A 382 1.40 3.56 14.09
CA ILE A 382 0.33 3.10 14.98
C ILE A 382 -0.56 2.08 14.23
N ALA A 383 -0.95 2.36 12.99
CA ALA A 383 -1.75 1.46 12.17
C ALA A 383 -1.04 0.11 11.95
N ARG A 384 0.28 0.11 11.72
CA ARG A 384 1.11 -1.11 11.63
C ARG A 384 0.99 -1.94 12.90
N ASP A 385 1.19 -1.31 14.07
CA ASP A 385 1.15 -2.00 15.36
C ASP A 385 -0.24 -2.54 15.70
N ARG A 386 -1.31 -1.97 15.10
CA ARG A 386 -2.68 -2.46 15.22
C ARG A 386 -3.08 -3.47 14.14
N SER A 387 -2.30 -3.61 13.07
CA SER A 387 -2.57 -4.53 11.95
C SER A 387 -2.02 -5.93 12.24
N VAL A 388 -2.44 -6.55 13.34
CA VAL A 388 -1.96 -7.87 13.76
C VAL A 388 -2.93 -8.98 13.38
N ASP A 389 -2.45 -10.24 13.43
CA ASP A 389 -3.24 -11.46 13.24
C ASP A 389 -4.14 -11.45 11.99
N ALA A 390 -5.45 -11.29 12.20
CA ALA A 390 -6.45 -11.32 11.14
C ALA A 390 -6.56 -10.01 10.37
N ALA A 391 -6.29 -8.86 11.01
CA ALA A 391 -6.32 -7.53 10.39
C ALA A 391 -4.99 -7.18 9.67
N ALA A 392 -4.02 -8.07 9.71
CA ALA A 392 -2.76 -7.94 8.99
C ALA A 392 -3.02 -7.92 7.47
N ASP A 393 -2.64 -6.79 6.85
CA ASP A 393 -2.85 -6.52 5.43
C ASP A 393 -1.50 -6.50 4.71
N PRO A 394 -1.22 -7.49 3.86
CA PRO A 394 0.06 -7.57 3.17
C PRO A 394 0.34 -6.39 2.25
N THR A 395 -0.68 -5.82 1.60
CA THR A 395 -0.52 -4.65 0.75
C THR A 395 -0.05 -3.45 1.57
N PHE A 396 -0.66 -3.23 2.73
CA PHE A 396 -0.26 -2.17 3.67
C PHE A 396 1.15 -2.39 4.23
N PHE A 397 1.53 -3.62 4.56
CA PHE A 397 2.89 -3.88 5.04
C PHE A 397 3.97 -3.68 3.97
N ILE A 398 3.68 -4.07 2.72
CA ILE A 398 4.58 -3.81 1.60
C ILE A 398 4.67 -2.30 1.33
N SER A 399 3.57 -1.54 1.48
CA SER A 399 3.61 -0.08 1.32
C SER A 399 4.43 0.62 2.42
N ILE A 400 4.34 0.17 3.67
CA ILE A 400 5.22 0.66 4.75
C ILE A 400 6.68 0.29 4.47
N ALA A 401 6.95 -0.93 4.00
CA ALA A 401 8.31 -1.32 3.62
C ALA A 401 8.85 -0.42 2.50
N ALA A 402 8.02 -0.06 1.53
CA ALA A 402 8.39 0.90 0.48
C ALA A 402 8.68 2.29 1.05
N TRP A 403 7.87 2.78 2.00
CA TRP A 403 8.13 4.03 2.73
C TRP A 403 9.46 3.98 3.48
N ASP A 404 9.72 2.91 4.24
CA ASP A 404 10.97 2.69 4.97
C ASP A 404 12.20 2.68 4.06
N ALA A 405 12.12 1.99 2.91
CA ALA A 405 13.18 1.99 1.93
C ALA A 405 13.46 3.41 1.40
N GLY A 406 12.43 4.21 1.15
CA GLY A 406 12.56 5.61 0.74
C GLY A 406 13.11 6.53 1.83
N GLN A 407 12.97 6.15 3.10
CA GLN A 407 13.60 6.81 4.25
C GLN A 407 14.97 6.23 4.61
N ARG A 408 15.53 5.39 3.72
CA ARG A 408 16.84 4.75 3.90
C ARG A 408 16.93 3.90 5.17
N ASN A 409 15.80 3.27 5.57
CA ASN A 409 15.69 2.33 6.69
C ASN A 409 15.49 0.89 6.18
N PRO A 410 16.52 0.25 5.59
CA PRO A 410 16.38 -1.04 4.93
C PRO A 410 16.08 -2.19 5.89
N VAL A 411 16.53 -2.12 7.14
CA VAL A 411 16.33 -3.20 8.13
C VAL A 411 14.84 -3.37 8.45
N ARG A 412 14.15 -2.28 8.80
CA ARG A 412 12.70 -2.34 9.08
C ARG A 412 11.91 -2.74 7.83
N ALA A 413 12.29 -2.23 6.66
CA ALA A 413 11.70 -2.64 5.39
C ALA A 413 11.85 -4.15 5.13
N GLN A 414 13.03 -4.74 5.41
CA GLN A 414 13.26 -6.18 5.24
C GLN A 414 12.43 -7.00 6.21
N GLU A 415 12.35 -6.61 7.49
CA GLU A 415 11.54 -7.29 8.50
C GLU A 415 10.06 -7.34 8.09
N LEU A 416 9.54 -6.24 7.56
CA LEU A 416 8.16 -6.16 7.08
C LEU A 416 7.93 -7.00 5.82
N PHE A 417 8.85 -6.95 4.86
CA PHE A 417 8.67 -7.61 3.57
C PHE A 417 8.90 -9.13 3.62
N HIS A 418 9.82 -9.59 4.48
CA HIS A 418 10.28 -10.99 4.52
C HIS A 418 9.14 -12.02 4.62
N GLY A 419 8.11 -11.74 5.42
CA GLY A 419 6.96 -12.63 5.59
C GLY A 419 6.06 -12.78 4.35
N TYR A 420 6.26 -11.96 3.32
CA TYR A 420 5.42 -11.89 2.13
C TYR A 420 6.12 -12.33 0.85
N VAL A 421 7.46 -12.41 0.85
CA VAL A 421 8.28 -12.72 -0.33
C VAL A 421 7.85 -14.01 -1.03
N ASP A 422 7.46 -15.03 -0.27
CA ASP A 422 7.10 -16.35 -0.81
C ASP A 422 5.58 -16.55 -0.94
N LYS A 423 4.77 -15.52 -0.67
CA LYS A 423 3.30 -15.59 -0.75
C LYS A 423 2.77 -15.39 -2.17
N LEU A 424 3.54 -14.73 -3.03
CA LEU A 424 3.21 -14.50 -4.43
C LEU A 424 4.44 -14.72 -5.32
N PRO A 425 4.29 -15.33 -6.50
CA PRO A 425 5.39 -15.49 -7.45
C PRO A 425 6.05 -14.15 -7.80
N GLY A 426 7.36 -14.13 -7.99
CA GLY A 426 8.07 -12.93 -8.47
C GLY A 426 8.29 -11.81 -7.44
N LEU A 427 7.64 -11.81 -6.26
CA LEU A 427 7.88 -10.78 -5.22
C LEU A 427 9.34 -10.72 -4.75
N GLN A 428 10.08 -11.82 -4.89
CA GLN A 428 11.54 -11.88 -4.68
C GLN A 428 12.30 -10.81 -5.47
N ALA A 429 11.77 -10.31 -6.59
CA ALA A 429 12.38 -9.22 -7.36
C ALA A 429 12.63 -7.96 -6.52
N ALA A 430 11.67 -7.57 -5.68
CA ALA A 430 11.81 -6.39 -4.82
C ALA A 430 12.85 -6.58 -3.72
N ARG A 431 13.04 -7.82 -3.23
CA ARG A 431 14.04 -8.15 -2.22
C ARG A 431 15.46 -7.89 -2.71
N VAL A 432 15.76 -8.16 -3.98
CA VAL A 432 17.12 -7.97 -4.54
C VAL A 432 17.59 -6.52 -4.39
N SER A 433 16.74 -5.53 -4.76
CA SER A 433 17.08 -4.11 -4.58
C SER A 433 17.14 -3.69 -3.12
N LEU A 434 16.29 -4.27 -2.27
CA LEU A 434 16.29 -3.97 -0.84
C LEU A 434 17.55 -4.52 -0.13
N ASP A 435 18.01 -5.70 -0.51
CA ASP A 435 19.27 -6.28 -0.01
C ASP A 435 20.47 -5.43 -0.47
N ALA A 436 20.45 -4.92 -1.70
CA ALA A 436 21.45 -3.96 -2.19
C ALA A 436 21.48 -2.68 -1.35
N LEU A 437 20.32 -2.09 -1.05
CA LEU A 437 20.21 -0.92 -0.15
C LEU A 437 20.78 -1.23 1.24
N ASN A 438 20.43 -2.39 1.82
CA ASN A 438 20.90 -2.78 3.13
C ASN A 438 22.44 -2.88 3.19
N LEU A 439 23.04 -3.51 2.16
CA LEU A 439 24.49 -3.59 2.03
C LEU A 439 25.13 -2.20 1.86
N ARG A 440 24.51 -1.32 1.10
CA ARG A 440 24.98 0.06 0.88
C ARG A 440 25.00 0.85 2.19
N VAL A 441 23.88 0.86 2.92
CA VAL A 441 23.75 1.55 4.21
C VAL A 441 24.71 0.96 5.26
N SER A 442 24.84 -0.37 5.31
CA SER A 442 25.78 -1.03 6.23
C SER A 442 27.24 -0.66 5.94
N ARG A 443 27.62 -0.54 4.66
CA ARG A 443 28.98 -0.09 4.26
C ARG A 443 29.21 1.38 4.60
N ASP A 444 28.20 2.24 4.41
CA ASP A 444 28.28 3.67 4.72
C ASP A 444 28.39 3.95 6.23
N ALA A 445 27.87 3.07 7.09
CA ALA A 445 27.96 3.21 8.54
C ALA A 445 29.40 3.08 9.11
N GLY A 446 30.37 2.64 8.29
CA GLY A 446 31.77 2.46 8.67
C GLY A 446 32.00 1.33 9.70
N PRO A 447 33.25 0.91 9.95
CA PRO A 447 33.54 0.09 11.12
C PRO A 447 33.20 0.92 12.36
N ALA A 448 32.29 0.42 13.20
CA ALA A 448 32.07 0.98 14.53
C ALA A 448 33.43 0.99 15.24
N ILE A 449 34.02 2.17 15.40
CA ILE A 449 35.22 2.33 16.23
C ILE A 449 34.77 1.86 17.62
N PRO A 450 35.41 0.82 18.22
CA PRO A 450 35.13 0.49 19.59
C PRO A 450 35.47 1.73 20.41
N VAL A 451 34.45 2.37 20.99
CA VAL A 451 34.66 3.39 22.00
C VAL A 451 35.15 2.62 23.23
N HIS A 452 36.47 2.58 23.41
CA HIS A 452 37.12 2.05 24.61
C HIS A 452 37.11 3.08 25.73
#